data_AF-A0A5C8C9M9-F1
#
_entry.id   AF-A0A5C8C9M9-F1
#
_cell.length_a   1.000
_cell.length_b   1.000
_cell.length_c   1.000
_cell.angle_alpha   90.00
_cell.angle_beta   90.00
_cell.angle_gamma   90.00
#
_symmetry.space_group_name_H-M   'P 1'
#
loop_
_entity.id
_entity.type
_entity.pdbx_description
1 polymer ?
#
loop_
_entity_poly.entity_id
_entity_poly.type
_entity_poly.pdbx_seq_one_letter_code
_entity_poly.pdbx_strand_id
1 'polypeptide(L)'
;MTIAGCQGAKTVSYAYDAYRVLQQPDTTSNTIYMSCSAGQGCDFVRVDDVNIIDATTQRLTRQAIERGMIRLEGTVFSKQHQYAVSLVPGTHEVAMHFYPVSSERVEKFHLIHKFLAGHHYHVVMYRQKTASNGSLLNVAMPGSLCVDLLQDDIALRRFCRPFDVMTGLGEFVEQKI
;
A
#
# COMPACT_ATOMS: atom_id res chain seq x y z
N MET A 1 21.91 17.08 -29.42
CA MET A 1 21.29 17.81 -28.30
C MET A 1 20.02 17.05 -27.92
N THR A 2 20.11 16.09 -27.01
CA THR A 2 19.01 15.19 -26.63
C THR A 2 18.24 15.82 -25.46
N ILE A 3 16.95 16.05 -25.67
CA ILE A 3 16.06 16.78 -24.76
C ILE A 3 15.69 15.88 -23.58
N ALA A 4 16.16 16.23 -22.38
CA ALA A 4 15.72 15.65 -21.12
C ALA A 4 14.33 16.21 -20.74
N GLY A 5 13.24 15.65 -21.29
CA GLY A 5 11.88 16.17 -21.12
C GLY A 5 10.92 15.36 -20.23
N CYS A 6 11.21 14.09 -19.92
CA CYS A 6 10.17 13.21 -19.36
C CYS A 6 9.99 13.28 -17.84
N GLN A 7 10.90 13.88 -17.08
CA GLN A 7 10.79 13.94 -15.62
C GLN A 7 9.91 15.10 -15.10
N GLY A 8 9.78 16.19 -15.88
CA GLY A 8 8.94 17.34 -15.51
C GLY A 8 7.45 17.03 -15.58
N ALA A 9 7.02 16.32 -16.64
CA ALA A 9 5.60 16.03 -16.88
C ALA A 9 4.95 15.17 -15.80
N LYS A 10 5.70 14.20 -15.23
CA LYS A 10 5.22 13.35 -14.13
C LYS A 10 5.06 14.15 -12.83
N THR A 11 6.04 14.99 -12.48
CA THR A 11 5.97 15.82 -11.26
C THR A 11 4.78 16.78 -11.28
N VAL A 12 4.52 17.45 -12.41
CA VAL A 12 3.36 18.35 -12.58
C VAL A 12 2.04 17.59 -12.45
N SER A 13 1.99 16.38 -13.00
CA SER A 13 0.84 15.49 -12.92
C SER A 13 0.47 15.11 -11.49
N TYR A 14 1.46 14.68 -10.69
CA TYR A 14 1.24 14.34 -9.28
C TYR A 14 0.81 15.54 -8.44
N ALA A 15 1.44 16.70 -8.64
CA ALA A 15 1.09 17.92 -7.93
C ALA A 15 -0.35 18.36 -8.25
N TYR A 16 -0.80 18.18 -9.49
CA TYR A 16 -2.17 18.46 -9.89
C TYR A 16 -3.18 17.52 -9.21
N ASP A 17 -2.89 16.23 -9.16
CA ASP A 17 -3.77 15.26 -8.48
C ASP A 17 -3.84 15.53 -6.98
N ALA A 18 -2.69 15.81 -6.35
CA ALA A 18 -2.63 16.20 -4.95
C ALA A 18 -3.44 17.48 -4.67
N TYR A 19 -3.32 18.49 -5.53
CA TYR A 19 -4.12 19.71 -5.42
C TYR A 19 -5.63 19.43 -5.49
N ARG A 20 -6.07 18.54 -6.39
CA ARG A 20 -7.49 18.14 -6.47
C ARG A 20 -7.98 17.42 -5.23
N VAL A 21 -7.14 16.60 -4.60
CA VAL A 21 -7.46 15.95 -3.31
C VAL A 21 -7.61 17.00 -2.21
N LEU A 22 -6.72 18.00 -2.13
CA LEU A 22 -6.81 19.08 -1.13
C LEU A 22 -8.02 19.99 -1.29
N GLN A 23 -8.58 20.08 -2.51
CA GLN A 23 -9.80 20.85 -2.77
C GLN A 23 -11.09 20.13 -2.38
N GLN A 24 -11.02 18.81 -2.14
CA GLN A 24 -12.18 18.07 -1.65
C GLN A 24 -12.47 18.54 -0.22
N PRO A 25 -13.73 18.93 0.09
CA PRO A 25 -14.09 19.27 1.46
C PRO A 25 -13.81 18.06 2.35
N ASP A 26 -13.36 18.32 3.58
CA ASP A 26 -13.12 17.29 4.58
C ASP A 26 -14.47 16.79 5.14
N THR A 27 -15.29 16.22 4.26
CA THR A 27 -16.52 15.57 4.62
C THR A 27 -16.12 14.18 5.05
N THR A 28 -16.05 13.91 6.36
CA THR A 28 -16.49 12.63 6.96
C THR A 28 -16.23 12.59 8.47
N SER A 29 -17.25 12.95 9.25
CA SER A 29 -17.43 12.25 10.51
C SER A 29 -17.76 10.78 10.17
N ASN A 30 -17.12 9.83 10.87
CA ASN A 30 -17.39 8.38 10.77
C ASN A 30 -16.73 7.59 9.61
N THR A 31 -15.68 8.09 8.96
CA THR A 31 -14.84 7.24 8.07
C THR A 31 -13.72 6.56 8.80
N ILE A 32 -13.26 5.44 8.24
CA ILE A 32 -11.98 4.85 8.58
C ILE A 32 -10.85 5.52 7.79
N TYR A 33 -9.68 5.58 8.40
CA TYR A 33 -8.44 5.99 7.76
C TYR A 33 -7.57 4.77 7.56
N MET A 34 -7.05 4.55 6.35
CA MET A 34 -6.14 3.46 6.08
C MET A 34 -4.92 3.91 5.30
N SER A 35 -3.73 3.68 5.87
CA SER A 35 -2.46 3.88 5.19
C SER A 35 -1.76 2.54 4.98
N CYS A 36 -0.69 2.55 4.18
CA CYS A 36 0.13 1.37 3.97
C CYS A 36 1.61 1.74 3.99
N SER A 37 2.49 0.75 4.19
CA SER A 37 3.93 0.96 4.07
C SER A 37 4.68 -0.31 3.65
N ALA A 38 5.84 -0.11 3.01
CA ALA A 38 6.85 -1.13 2.74
C ALA A 38 8.22 -0.47 2.61
N GLY A 39 9.25 -1.26 2.27
CA GLY A 39 10.63 -0.78 2.17
C GLY A 39 10.85 0.42 1.24
N GLN A 40 10.12 0.55 0.13
CA GLN A 40 10.11 1.76 -0.72
C GLN A 40 8.77 2.48 -0.73
N GLY A 41 7.67 1.77 -0.50
CA GLY A 41 6.32 2.33 -0.43
C GLY A 41 5.26 1.36 -0.89
N CYS A 42 4.04 1.88 -1.06
CA CYS A 42 2.89 1.10 -1.47
C CYS A 42 1.85 2.01 -2.13
N ASP A 43 0.97 1.38 -2.91
CA ASP A 43 -0.16 2.00 -3.58
C ASP A 43 -1.43 1.21 -3.27
N PHE A 44 -2.50 1.91 -2.90
CA PHE A 44 -3.85 1.34 -3.01
C PHE A 44 -4.24 1.33 -4.48
N VAL A 45 -4.55 0.15 -5.01
CA VAL A 45 -4.86 -0.03 -6.43
C VAL A 45 -6.36 -0.01 -6.64
N ARG A 46 -7.10 -0.68 -5.76
CA ARG A 46 -8.56 -0.79 -5.83
C ARG A 46 -9.15 -0.97 -4.45
N VAL A 47 -10.31 -0.38 -4.22
CA VAL A 47 -11.18 -0.69 -3.10
C VAL A 47 -12.55 -1.02 -3.65
N ASP A 48 -13.04 -2.23 -3.37
CA ASP A 48 -14.26 -2.80 -3.96
C ASP A 48 -14.27 -2.67 -5.49
N ASP A 49 -15.21 -1.92 -6.05
CA ASP A 49 -15.34 -1.65 -7.49
C ASP A 49 -14.59 -0.38 -7.95
N VAL A 50 -13.94 0.35 -7.04
CA VAL A 50 -13.29 1.63 -7.32
C VAL A 50 -11.80 1.45 -7.51
N ASN A 51 -11.32 1.69 -8.73
CA ASN A 51 -9.89 1.82 -9.00
C ASN A 51 -9.37 3.11 -8.35
N ILE A 52 -8.36 3.00 -7.51
CA ILE A 52 -7.74 4.12 -6.80
C ILE A 52 -6.61 4.70 -7.63
N ILE A 53 -5.67 3.85 -8.05
CA ILE A 53 -4.55 4.21 -8.92
C ILE A 53 -4.65 3.42 -10.22
N ASP A 54 -4.55 4.14 -11.34
CA ASP A 54 -4.46 3.52 -12.66
C ASP A 54 -3.11 2.81 -12.84
N ALA A 55 -3.15 1.51 -13.14
CA ALA A 55 -1.95 0.68 -13.21
C ALA A 55 -0.98 1.06 -14.34
N THR A 56 -1.44 1.77 -15.37
CA THR A 56 -0.63 2.16 -16.53
C THR A 56 0.04 3.51 -16.30
N THR A 57 -0.73 4.47 -15.82
CA THR A 57 -0.30 5.86 -15.64
C THR A 57 0.27 6.11 -14.24
N GLN A 58 0.03 5.22 -13.28
CA GLN A 58 0.33 5.38 -11.85
C GLN A 58 -0.25 6.68 -11.28
N ARG A 59 -1.45 7.06 -11.74
CA ARG A 59 -2.15 8.27 -11.29
C ARG A 59 -3.42 7.92 -10.55
N LEU A 60 -3.82 8.81 -9.66
CA LEU A 60 -5.13 8.72 -9.01
C LEU A 60 -6.23 8.77 -10.07
N THR A 61 -7.23 7.90 -9.94
CA THR A 61 -8.39 7.97 -10.82
C THR A 61 -9.28 9.13 -10.41
N ARG A 62 -9.99 9.69 -11.39
CA ARG A 62 -11.00 10.72 -11.16
C ARG A 62 -12.09 10.23 -10.20
N GLN A 63 -12.53 8.97 -10.35
CA GLN A 63 -13.57 8.37 -9.52
C GLN A 63 -13.18 8.33 -8.04
N ALA A 64 -11.93 7.94 -7.73
CA ALA A 64 -11.46 7.86 -6.35
C ALA A 64 -11.35 9.25 -5.70
N ILE A 65 -10.86 10.25 -6.45
CA ILE A 65 -10.81 11.65 -5.99
C ILE A 65 -12.23 12.16 -5.73
N GLU A 66 -13.15 12.01 -6.70
CA GLU A 66 -14.51 12.57 -6.59
C GLU A 66 -15.36 11.92 -5.49
N ARG A 67 -15.08 10.65 -5.15
CA ARG A 67 -15.72 9.95 -4.02
C ARG A 67 -15.10 10.30 -2.66
N GLY A 68 -14.12 11.19 -2.59
CA GLY A 68 -13.46 11.57 -1.33
C GLY A 68 -12.66 10.43 -0.69
N MET A 69 -12.28 9.41 -1.47
CA MET A 69 -11.64 8.19 -0.94
C MET A 69 -10.15 8.36 -0.68
N ILE A 70 -9.54 9.48 -1.08
CA ILE A 70 -8.08 9.67 -1.07
C ILE A 70 -7.69 10.67 0.00
N ARG A 71 -6.67 10.32 0.77
CA ARG A 71 -6.00 11.20 1.73
C ARG A 71 -4.53 11.33 1.31
N LEU A 72 -4.02 12.55 1.35
CA LEU A 72 -2.61 12.82 1.09
C LEU A 72 -1.80 12.62 2.36
N GLU A 73 -0.80 11.75 2.31
CA GLU A 73 0.23 11.69 3.34
C GLU A 73 1.46 12.49 2.89
N GLY A 74 1.95 13.37 3.77
CA GLY A 74 3.11 14.21 3.50
C GLY A 74 2.81 15.46 2.65
N THR A 75 3.82 15.93 1.90
CA THR A 75 3.74 17.18 1.13
C THR A 75 3.42 16.92 -0.34
N VAL A 76 2.68 17.83 -0.99
CA VAL A 76 2.28 17.77 -2.41
C VAL A 76 3.43 17.77 -3.43
N PHE A 77 4.66 17.98 -2.96
CA PHE A 77 5.87 18.02 -3.79
C PHE A 77 6.75 16.77 -3.63
N SER A 78 6.34 15.80 -2.79
CA SER A 78 7.08 14.55 -2.64
C SER A 78 7.03 13.74 -3.94
N LYS A 79 8.16 13.18 -4.38
CA LYS A 79 8.14 12.21 -5.49
C LYS A 79 7.59 10.84 -5.05
N GLN A 80 7.43 10.63 -3.75
CA GLN A 80 6.95 9.42 -3.12
C GLN A 80 5.67 9.76 -2.34
N HIS A 81 4.62 10.20 -3.03
CA HIS A 81 3.32 10.33 -2.36
C HIS A 81 2.84 8.93 -2.00
N GLN A 82 2.69 8.67 -0.70
CA GLN A 82 1.86 7.57 -0.23
C GLN A 82 0.46 8.16 -0.10
N TYR A 83 -0.47 7.63 -0.87
CA TYR A 83 -1.87 7.97 -0.72
C TYR A 83 -2.45 7.03 0.32
N ALA A 84 -3.06 7.59 1.36
CA ALA A 84 -3.94 6.84 2.24
C ALA A 84 -5.36 6.83 1.64
N VAL A 85 -6.18 5.87 2.08
CA VAL A 85 -7.59 5.80 1.68
C VAL A 85 -8.51 6.06 2.87
N SER A 86 -9.64 6.70 2.57
CA SER A 86 -10.75 6.90 3.51
C SER A 86 -11.95 6.10 3.05
N LEU A 87 -12.42 5.18 3.90
CA LEU A 87 -13.52 4.28 3.59
C LEU A 87 -14.64 4.44 4.61
N VAL A 88 -15.86 4.07 4.22
CA VAL A 88 -16.94 3.90 5.19
C VAL A 88 -16.70 2.63 6.03
N PRO A 89 -17.25 2.53 7.24
CA PRO A 89 -17.21 1.30 8.02
C PRO A 89 -17.98 0.19 7.30
N GLY A 90 -17.41 -1.01 7.21
CA GLY A 90 -17.99 -2.07 6.39
C GLY A 90 -17.01 -3.17 6.01
N THR A 91 -17.49 -4.17 5.30
CA THR A 91 -16.62 -5.18 4.69
C THR A 91 -16.17 -4.66 3.34
N HIS A 92 -14.86 -4.54 3.16
CA HIS A 92 -14.26 -4.06 1.93
C HIS A 92 -13.20 -5.03 1.43
N GLU A 93 -13.10 -5.17 0.11
CA GLU A 93 -11.94 -5.75 -0.55
C GLU A 93 -10.97 -4.63 -0.92
N VAL A 94 -9.73 -4.72 -0.44
CA VAL A 94 -8.67 -3.74 -0.68
C VAL A 94 -7.52 -4.43 -1.41
N ALA A 95 -7.24 -3.98 -2.62
CA ALA A 95 -6.10 -4.43 -3.41
C ALA A 95 -4.97 -3.39 -3.32
N MET A 96 -3.77 -3.85 -3.00
CA MET A 96 -2.58 -3.02 -2.81
C MET A 96 -1.40 -3.58 -3.60
N HIS A 97 -0.55 -2.65 -4.03
CA HIS A 97 0.77 -2.94 -4.57
C HIS A 97 1.81 -2.47 -3.56
N PHE A 98 2.67 -3.38 -3.11
CA PHE A 98 3.80 -3.05 -2.25
C PHE A 98 5.09 -3.05 -3.04
N TYR A 99 5.97 -2.09 -2.75
CA TYR A 99 7.29 -1.97 -3.34
C TYR A 99 8.34 -2.24 -2.25
N PRO A 100 8.70 -3.50 -1.98
CA PRO A 100 9.60 -3.84 -0.88
C PRO A 100 11.04 -3.37 -1.09
N VAL A 101 11.51 -3.25 -2.34
CA VAL A 101 12.91 -2.92 -2.66
C VAL A 101 13.09 -1.90 -3.79
N SER A 102 12.20 -1.86 -4.79
CA SER A 102 12.23 -0.90 -5.90
C SER A 102 10.83 -0.73 -6.49
N SER A 103 10.61 0.35 -7.25
CA SER A 103 9.34 0.60 -7.94
C SER A 103 9.01 -0.42 -9.04
N GLU A 104 10.02 -1.12 -9.57
CA GLU A 104 9.84 -2.15 -10.59
C GLU A 104 9.43 -3.50 -10.00
N ARG A 105 9.78 -3.74 -8.73
CA ARG A 105 9.46 -4.99 -8.05
C ARG A 105 8.21 -4.81 -7.20
N VAL A 106 7.06 -5.14 -7.80
CA VAL A 106 5.76 -5.04 -7.15
C VAL A 106 5.35 -6.36 -6.51
N GLU A 107 4.81 -6.28 -5.30
CA GLU A 107 4.15 -7.38 -4.61
C GLU A 107 2.67 -7.06 -4.49
N LYS A 108 1.84 -7.86 -5.16
CA LYS A 108 0.38 -7.68 -5.15
C LYS A 108 -0.22 -8.36 -3.93
N PHE A 109 -1.11 -7.66 -3.25
CA PHE A 109 -1.77 -8.17 -2.07
C PHE A 109 -3.23 -7.75 -2.04
N HIS A 110 -4.11 -8.68 -1.66
CA HIS A 110 -5.54 -8.45 -1.55
C HIS A 110 -5.98 -8.75 -0.12
N LEU A 111 -6.76 -7.86 0.46
CA LEU A 111 -7.29 -7.97 1.80
C LEU A 111 -8.80 -7.82 1.77
N ILE A 112 -9.53 -8.82 2.29
CA ILE A 112 -10.95 -8.68 2.61
C ILE A 112 -11.06 -8.57 4.12
N HIS A 113 -11.60 -7.46 4.62
CA HIS A 113 -11.75 -7.24 6.07
C HIS A 113 -12.97 -6.38 6.38
N LYS A 114 -13.53 -6.57 7.58
CA LYS A 114 -14.62 -5.74 8.12
C LYS A 114 -14.03 -4.63 8.97
N PHE A 115 -13.97 -3.43 8.42
CA PHE A 115 -13.43 -2.23 9.05
C PHE A 115 -14.46 -1.55 9.95
N LEU A 116 -13.98 -1.05 11.09
CA LEU A 116 -14.78 -0.40 12.13
C LEU A 116 -14.50 1.10 12.17
N ALA A 117 -15.54 1.90 12.39
CA ALA A 117 -15.41 3.35 12.48
C ALA A 117 -14.52 3.80 13.64
N GLY A 118 -13.91 4.97 13.52
CA GLY A 118 -13.12 5.58 14.60
C GLY A 118 -11.75 4.94 14.84
N HIS A 119 -11.35 4.02 13.98
CA HIS A 119 -10.05 3.35 14.03
C HIS A 119 -9.16 3.74 12.87
N HIS A 120 -7.85 3.75 13.12
CA HIS A 120 -6.83 3.89 12.10
C HIS A 120 -6.30 2.52 11.73
N TYR A 121 -6.37 2.18 10.45
CA TYR A 121 -5.81 0.95 9.91
C TYR A 121 -4.49 1.23 9.21
N HIS A 122 -3.53 0.34 9.40
CA HIS A 122 -2.25 0.43 8.70
C HIS A 122 -1.86 -0.94 8.14
N VAL A 123 -1.56 -1.01 6.85
CA VAL A 123 -1.11 -2.26 6.22
C VAL A 123 0.38 -2.18 5.93
N VAL A 124 1.17 -2.96 6.67
CA VAL A 124 2.63 -2.91 6.58
C VAL A 124 3.18 -4.20 6.00
N MET A 125 4.00 -4.08 4.95
CA MET A 125 4.78 -5.19 4.42
C MET A 125 6.23 -5.11 4.91
N TYR A 126 6.73 -6.23 5.44
CA TYR A 126 8.10 -6.33 5.95
C TYR A 126 8.68 -7.73 5.75
N ARG A 127 10.01 -7.84 5.76
CA ARG A 127 10.68 -9.15 5.87
C ARG A 127 10.83 -9.52 7.33
N GLN A 128 10.25 -10.64 7.74
CA GLN A 128 10.45 -11.18 9.08
C GLN A 128 11.88 -11.70 9.18
N LYS A 129 12.66 -11.16 10.12
CA LYS A 129 14.00 -11.69 10.40
C LYS A 129 13.87 -13.06 11.06
N THR A 130 14.32 -14.10 10.38
CA THR A 130 14.50 -15.42 11.01
C THR A 130 15.78 -15.40 11.82
N ALA A 131 15.67 -15.28 13.14
CA ALA A 131 16.79 -15.58 14.04
C ALA A 131 17.01 -17.10 14.04
N SER A 132 17.81 -17.59 13.09
CA SER A 132 18.14 -19.02 13.00
C SER A 132 19.52 -19.27 13.61
N ASN A 133 19.58 -19.99 14.73
CA ASN A 133 20.80 -20.58 15.27
C ASN A 133 21.16 -21.86 14.48
N GLY A 134 21.43 -21.72 13.17
CA GLY A 134 21.60 -22.84 12.25
C GLY A 134 22.78 -22.68 11.28
N SER A 135 22.99 -23.70 10.45
CA SER A 135 24.03 -23.74 9.39
C SER A 135 24.07 -22.45 8.56
N LEU A 136 25.27 -22.01 8.14
CA LEU A 136 25.51 -20.79 7.35
C LEU A 136 24.58 -20.67 6.11
N LEU A 137 24.18 -21.79 5.53
CA LEU A 137 23.23 -21.83 4.40
C LEU A 137 21.81 -21.38 4.80
N ASN A 138 21.35 -21.69 6.02
CA ASN A 138 20.04 -21.27 6.53
C ASN A 138 20.06 -19.80 6.98
N VAL A 139 21.21 -19.28 7.44
CA VAL A 139 21.38 -17.87 7.82
C VAL A 139 21.39 -16.97 6.58
N ALA A 140 21.79 -17.49 5.42
CA ALA A 140 21.79 -16.76 4.16
C ALA A 140 20.42 -16.70 3.46
N MET A 141 19.44 -17.48 3.89
CA MET A 141 18.10 -17.45 3.29
C MET A 141 17.36 -16.17 3.68
N PRO A 142 16.78 -15.43 2.73
CA PRO A 142 15.92 -14.30 3.03
C PRO A 142 14.74 -14.76 3.90
N GLY A 143 14.47 -14.03 4.98
CA GLY A 143 13.30 -14.27 5.80
C GLY A 143 11.99 -14.13 5.01
N SER A 144 10.91 -14.71 5.57
CA SER A 144 9.56 -14.64 5.00
C SER A 144 9.13 -13.19 4.78
N LEU A 145 8.40 -12.97 3.69
CA LEU A 145 7.76 -11.69 3.44
C LEU A 145 6.39 -11.72 4.11
N CYS A 146 6.15 -10.81 5.05
CA CYS A 146 4.91 -10.73 5.79
C CYS A 146 4.20 -9.40 5.54
N VAL A 147 2.88 -9.44 5.65
CA VAL A 147 1.98 -8.29 5.62
C VAL A 147 1.13 -8.34 6.88
N ASP A 148 1.19 -7.29 7.69
CA ASP A 148 0.32 -7.12 8.84
C ASP A 148 -0.76 -6.08 8.54
N LEU A 149 -2.00 -6.40 8.92
CA LEU A 149 -3.06 -5.41 9.11
C LEU A 149 -3.04 -4.99 10.57
N LEU A 150 -2.68 -3.74 10.81
CA LEU A 150 -2.72 -3.11 12.12
C LEU A 150 -4.01 -2.30 12.28
N GLN A 151 -4.55 -2.29 13.48
CA GLN A 151 -5.59 -1.36 13.92
C GLN A 151 -5.06 -0.65 15.17
N ASP A 152 -4.93 0.67 15.09
CA ASP A 152 -4.35 1.50 16.16
C ASP A 152 -3.01 0.93 16.66
N ASP A 153 -2.12 0.61 15.71
CA ASP A 153 -0.80 -0.01 15.91
C ASP A 153 -0.78 -1.45 16.47
N ILE A 154 -1.95 -2.07 16.65
CA ILE A 154 -2.07 -3.47 17.10
C ILE A 154 -2.30 -4.38 15.89
N ALA A 155 -1.45 -5.40 15.73
CA ALA A 155 -1.60 -6.39 14.67
C ALA A 155 -2.87 -7.23 14.86
N LEU A 156 -3.82 -7.11 13.93
CA LEU A 156 -5.06 -7.88 13.90
C LEU A 156 -4.95 -9.13 13.04
N ARG A 157 -4.28 -9.02 11.88
CA ARG A 157 -4.11 -10.11 10.92
C ARG A 157 -2.70 -10.06 10.37
N ARG A 158 -2.09 -11.23 10.21
CA ARG A 158 -0.74 -11.39 9.66
C ARG A 158 -0.78 -12.39 8.54
N PHE A 159 -0.17 -12.07 7.42
CA PHE A 159 -0.05 -12.95 6.27
C PHE A 159 1.41 -13.08 5.91
N CYS A 160 1.93 -14.30 5.87
CA CYS A 160 3.33 -14.51 5.54
C CYS A 160 3.46 -15.43 4.33
N ARG A 161 4.42 -15.10 3.48
CA ARG A 161 4.86 -15.91 2.36
C ARG A 161 6.30 -16.37 2.63
N PRO A 162 6.54 -17.68 2.79
CA PRO A 162 7.90 -18.19 2.96
C PRO A 162 8.71 -17.98 1.67
N PHE A 163 10.04 -17.89 1.83
CA PHE A 163 10.94 -17.93 0.70
C PHE A 163 11.10 -19.39 0.25
N ASP A 164 10.63 -19.72 -0.95
CA ASP A 164 10.81 -21.04 -1.57
C ASP A 164 11.78 -20.92 -2.76
N VAL A 165 12.90 -21.64 -2.66
CA VAL A 165 13.98 -21.70 -3.66
C VAL A 165 13.66 -22.61 -4.86
N MET A 166 12.71 -23.54 -4.71
CA MET A 166 12.37 -24.54 -5.74
C MET A 166 11.22 -24.07 -6.63
N THR A 167 10.22 -23.40 -6.06
CA THR A 167 9.00 -23.00 -6.80
C THR A 167 9.00 -21.53 -7.22
N GLY A 168 9.83 -20.69 -6.58
CA GLY A 168 9.87 -19.25 -6.83
C GLY A 168 8.62 -18.56 -6.27
N LEU A 169 8.67 -18.19 -4.98
CA LEU A 169 7.68 -17.39 -4.24
C LEU A 169 6.27 -18.03 -4.15
N GLY A 170 5.89 -18.54 -2.98
CA GLY A 170 4.55 -19.08 -2.70
C GLY A 170 3.42 -18.04 -2.63
N GLU A 171 2.27 -18.41 -2.11
CA GLU A 171 1.18 -17.46 -1.79
C GLU A 171 1.31 -16.92 -0.36
N PHE A 172 0.64 -15.78 -0.08
CA PHE A 172 0.51 -15.27 1.28
C PHE A 172 -0.49 -16.12 2.06
N VAL A 173 -0.06 -16.67 3.19
CA VAL A 173 -0.91 -17.48 4.07
C VAL A 173 -1.13 -16.76 5.39
N GLU A 174 -2.39 -16.65 5.80
CA GLU A 174 -2.76 -16.07 7.10
C GLU A 174 -2.15 -16.88 8.25
N GLN A 175 -1.51 -16.17 9.17
CA GLN A 175 -0.88 -16.71 10.37
C GLN A 175 -1.73 -16.35 11.58
N LYS A 176 -1.73 -17.24 12.58
CA LYS A 176 -2.27 -16.93 13.89
C LYS A 176 -1.33 -15.96 14.62
N ILE A 177 -1.91 -14.94 15.25
CA ILE A 177 -1.22 -13.97 16.11
C ILE A 177 -1.67 -14.14 17.55
#